data_AF-A0A142YEX3-F1
#
_entry.id   AF-A0A142YEX3-F1
#
_cell.length_a   1.000
_cell.length_b   1.000
_cell.length_c   1.000
_cell.angle_alpha   90.00
_cell.angle_beta   90.00
_cell.angle_gamma   90.00
#
_symmetry.space_group_name_H-M   'P 1'
#
loop_
_entity.id
_entity.type
_entity.pdbx_description
1 polymer ?
#
loop_
_entity_poly.entity_id
_entity_poly.type
_entity_poly.pdbx_seq_one_letter_code
_entity_poly.pdbx_strand_id
1 'polypeptide(L)'
;MPDTPVDEHSPAMDSTEGLARESPPPEVIAAAEPTPPSAVDLHLKLGPLQDRGVARPRSAQVWAWALAGGGLAGLASFMIGESLVGWFVAQPPPPPPAGAGPSGLSEADYTATTRALVGNAALAFGLLGGLLGLLLGAAGGMVRSSLRSAVGAGLIGALLGAAAGVGASAAVVPTYARILNRPDTMDFDLAYAVVALGAIWGAWGPRAGRRSGSGWGA
;
A
#
# COMPACT_ATOMS: atom_id res chain seq x y z
N MET A 1 -0.31 46.70 -26.18
CA MET A 1 0.61 46.12 -25.18
C MET A 1 1.46 45.08 -25.89
N PRO A 2 2.77 45.07 -25.66
CA PRO A 2 3.76 45.05 -26.72
C PRO A 2 4.23 43.65 -27.12
N ASP A 3 4.57 43.58 -28.41
CA ASP A 3 5.28 42.52 -29.11
C ASP A 3 6.62 42.21 -28.42
N THR A 4 6.81 40.96 -27.99
CA THR A 4 8.13 40.45 -27.59
C THR A 4 8.74 39.66 -28.74
N PRO A 5 9.93 40.06 -29.24
CA PRO A 5 10.62 39.36 -30.31
C PRO A 5 11.17 38.01 -29.86
N VAL A 6 11.12 37.05 -30.79
CA VAL A 6 11.70 35.71 -30.70
C VAL A 6 13.21 35.83 -30.91
N ASP A 7 14.00 35.65 -29.85
CA ASP A 7 15.45 35.51 -29.97
C ASP A 7 15.78 34.06 -30.38
N GLU A 8 15.94 33.86 -31.68
CA GLU A 8 16.65 32.71 -32.28
C GLU A 8 18.13 32.80 -31.91
N HIS A 9 18.53 32.15 -30.81
CA HIS A 9 19.93 31.79 -30.61
C HIS A 9 20.16 30.40 -31.20
N SER A 10 20.66 30.42 -32.43
CA SER A 10 21.22 29.27 -33.15
C SER A 10 22.70 29.15 -32.78
N PRO A 11 23.09 28.24 -31.85
CA PRO A 11 24.50 28.00 -31.60
C PRO A 11 25.10 27.26 -32.80
N ALA A 12 26.09 27.92 -33.38
CA ALA A 12 26.92 27.44 -34.48
C ALA A 12 27.37 25.99 -34.25
N MET A 13 27.17 25.19 -35.29
CA MET A 13 27.78 23.89 -35.48
C MET A 13 29.30 24.07 -35.46
N ASP A 14 29.90 23.83 -34.30
CA ASP A 14 31.34 23.70 -34.15
C ASP A 14 31.74 22.35 -34.77
N SER A 15 32.10 22.42 -36.04
CA SER A 15 32.74 21.35 -36.78
C SER A 15 34.16 21.15 -36.26
N THR A 16 34.29 20.52 -35.08
CA THR A 16 35.55 19.92 -34.65
C THR A 16 35.86 18.73 -35.56
N GLU A 17 36.60 19.06 -36.62
CA GLU A 17 37.77 18.36 -37.11
C GLU A 17 37.89 16.90 -36.67
N GLY A 18 37.75 16.02 -37.68
CA GLY A 18 38.13 14.64 -37.59
C GLY A 18 39.62 14.50 -37.29
N LEU A 19 39.95 14.45 -36.00
CA LEU A 19 41.13 13.73 -35.54
C LEU A 19 40.83 12.25 -35.75
N ALA A 20 41.39 11.71 -36.83
CA ALA A 20 41.55 10.29 -37.03
C ALA A 20 42.16 9.71 -35.76
N ARG A 21 41.30 9.11 -34.91
CA ARG A 21 41.74 8.31 -33.78
C ARG A 21 42.45 7.11 -34.38
N GLU A 22 43.77 7.20 -34.40
CA GLU A 22 44.66 6.07 -34.60
C GLU A 22 44.25 5.00 -33.59
N SER A 23 43.58 3.96 -34.08
CA SER A 23 43.16 2.84 -33.27
C SER A 23 44.41 2.24 -32.64
N PRO A 24 44.51 2.19 -31.30
CA PRO A 24 45.67 1.61 -30.65
C PRO A 24 45.85 0.15 -31.13
N PRO A 25 47.10 -0.30 -31.30
CA PRO A 25 47.39 -1.65 -31.78
C PRO A 25 46.67 -2.70 -30.90
N PRO A 26 46.10 -3.77 -31.52
CA PRO A 26 45.22 -4.73 -30.84
C PRO A 26 45.89 -5.49 -29.68
N GLU A 27 47.21 -5.41 -29.54
CA GLU A 27 47.94 -6.05 -28.43
C GLU A 27 47.86 -5.29 -27.10
N VAL A 28 47.49 -4.00 -27.08
CA VAL A 28 47.40 -3.22 -25.82
C VAL A 28 46.04 -3.38 -25.12
N ILE A 29 44.99 -3.79 -25.85
CA ILE A 29 43.65 -3.97 -25.29
C ILE A 29 43.52 -5.28 -24.49
N ALA A 30 44.34 -6.29 -24.81
CA ALA A 30 44.28 -7.59 -24.14
C ALA A 30 44.97 -7.64 -22.75
N ALA A 31 45.75 -6.61 -22.38
CA ALA A 31 46.45 -6.54 -21.09
C ALA A 31 45.76 -5.64 -20.05
N ALA A 32 44.70 -4.93 -20.43
CA ALA A 32 43.86 -4.17 -19.51
C ALA A 32 42.62 -4.99 -19.15
N GLU A 33 42.81 -6.19 -18.56
CA GLU A 33 41.74 -6.76 -17.75
C GLU A 33 41.46 -5.71 -16.65
N PRO A 34 40.26 -5.10 -16.62
CA PRO A 34 39.91 -4.20 -15.52
C PRO A 34 39.97 -5.07 -14.28
N THR A 35 41.02 -4.89 -13.48
CA THR A 35 41.18 -5.59 -12.22
C THR A 35 39.89 -5.29 -11.46
N PRO A 36 39.02 -6.29 -11.20
CA PRO A 36 37.76 -6.03 -10.54
C PRO A 36 38.10 -5.27 -9.26
N PRO A 37 37.51 -4.08 -9.03
CA PRO A 37 37.86 -3.25 -7.89
C PRO A 37 37.77 -4.15 -6.66
N SER A 38 38.93 -4.43 -6.04
CA SER A 38 38.99 -5.42 -4.97
C SER A 38 37.97 -4.97 -3.92
N ALA A 39 37.14 -5.90 -3.44
CA ALA A 39 36.10 -5.61 -2.45
C ALA A 39 36.67 -4.96 -1.16
N VAL A 40 37.98 -4.95 -1.00
CA VAL A 40 38.73 -4.35 0.11
C VAL A 40 38.79 -2.82 -0.01
N ASP A 41 38.74 -2.24 -1.22
CA ASP A 41 38.85 -0.77 -1.40
C ASP A 41 37.51 -0.03 -1.26
N LEU A 42 36.38 -0.74 -1.24
CA LEU A 42 35.07 -0.15 -0.89
C LEU A 42 34.95 0.18 0.61
N HIS A 43 35.77 -0.43 1.46
CA HIS A 43 35.76 -0.17 2.91
C HIS A 43 36.47 1.14 3.29
N LEU A 44 37.29 1.73 2.41
CA LEU A 44 38.16 2.86 2.74
C LEU A 44 37.71 4.20 2.15
N LYS A 45 36.87 4.21 1.10
CA LYS A 45 36.38 5.46 0.47
C LYS A 45 34.97 5.87 0.90
N LEU A 46 34.32 5.09 1.75
CA LEU A 46 33.22 5.55 2.59
C LEU A 46 33.83 6.10 3.88
N GLY A 47 34.37 7.31 3.80
CA GLY A 47 34.78 8.09 4.98
C GLY A 47 33.61 8.33 5.95
N PRO A 48 33.79 9.15 7.00
CA PRO A 48 32.96 9.22 8.23
C PRO A 48 31.51 9.75 8.08
N LEU A 49 30.82 9.43 6.99
CA LEU A 49 29.37 9.52 6.86
C LEU A 49 28.63 8.46 7.70
N GLN A 50 29.36 7.51 8.31
CA GLN A 50 28.92 6.91 9.56
C GLN A 50 29.01 7.96 10.68
N ASP A 51 28.09 8.91 10.63
CA ASP A 51 27.89 9.91 11.67
C ASP A 51 27.46 9.17 12.95
N ARG A 52 28.45 8.86 13.80
CA ARG A 52 28.27 8.11 15.06
C ARG A 52 27.33 8.84 16.04
N GLY A 53 26.92 10.08 15.73
CA GLY A 53 25.95 10.85 16.50
C GLY A 53 24.48 10.57 16.20
N VAL A 54 24.14 9.94 15.06
CA VAL A 54 22.74 9.64 14.75
C VAL A 54 22.36 8.32 15.39
N ALA A 55 21.70 8.39 16.56
CA ALA A 55 21.18 7.23 17.26
C ALA A 55 20.14 6.53 16.37
N ARG A 56 20.57 5.51 15.62
CA ARG A 56 19.65 4.71 14.80
C ARG A 56 18.63 4.08 15.75
N PRO A 57 17.31 4.24 15.50
CA PRO A 57 16.32 3.55 16.28
C PRO A 57 16.63 2.07 16.24
N ARG A 58 16.68 1.42 17.41
CA ARG A 58 16.85 -0.03 17.46
C ARG A 58 15.70 -0.65 16.69
N SER A 59 15.99 -1.56 15.76
CA SER A 59 14.98 -2.26 14.96
C SER A 59 13.87 -2.85 15.84
N ALA A 60 14.23 -3.35 17.03
CA ALA A 60 13.31 -3.85 18.05
C ALA A 60 12.27 -2.80 18.49
N GLN A 61 12.64 -1.52 18.60
CA GLN A 61 11.71 -0.46 19.00
C GLN A 61 10.69 -0.17 17.89
N VAL A 62 11.11 -0.18 16.62
CA VAL A 62 10.20 -0.01 15.48
C VAL A 62 9.21 -1.16 15.41
N TRP A 63 9.67 -2.40 15.58
CA TRP A 63 8.80 -3.57 15.65
C TRP A 63 7.83 -3.53 16.83
N ALA A 64 8.29 -3.13 18.01
CA ALA A 64 7.44 -2.98 19.18
C ALA A 64 6.31 -1.97 18.94
N TRP A 65 6.62 -0.81 18.36
CA TRP A 65 5.60 0.19 18.00
C TRP A 65 4.66 -0.29 16.92
N ALA A 66 5.16 -1.01 15.91
CA ALA A 66 4.31 -1.56 14.85
C ALA A 66 3.34 -2.62 15.40
N LEU A 67 3.82 -3.52 16.26
CA LEU A 67 2.98 -4.55 16.90
C LEU A 67 1.96 -3.94 17.86
N ALA A 68 2.39 -3.01 18.72
CA ALA A 68 1.49 -2.32 19.64
C ALA A 68 0.43 -1.50 18.88
N GLY A 69 0.85 -0.76 17.85
CA GLY A 69 -0.06 -0.01 16.98
C GLY A 69 -1.04 -0.93 16.25
N GLY A 70 -0.57 -2.04 15.69
CA GLY A 70 -1.41 -3.03 15.04
C GLY A 70 -2.44 -3.64 15.98
N GLY A 71 -2.02 -4.03 17.20
CA GLY A 71 -2.92 -4.57 18.22
C GLY A 71 -3.98 -3.55 18.66
N LEU A 72 -3.59 -2.30 18.89
CA LEU A 72 -4.52 -1.23 19.26
C LEU A 72 -5.50 -0.90 18.13
N ALA A 73 -5.04 -0.83 16.88
CA ALA A 73 -5.92 -0.65 15.72
C ALA A 73 -6.93 -1.80 15.61
N GLY A 74 -6.47 -3.05 15.76
CA GLY A 74 -7.33 -4.23 15.73
C GLY A 74 -8.43 -4.14 16.79
N LEU A 75 -8.05 -3.94 18.06
CA LEU A 75 -9.00 -3.84 19.16
C LEU A 75 -9.99 -2.68 18.98
N ALA A 76 -9.51 -1.49 18.61
CA ALA A 76 -10.36 -0.33 18.37
C ALA A 76 -11.34 -0.57 17.22
N SER A 77 -10.86 -1.14 16.11
CA SER A 77 -11.70 -1.46 14.96
C SER A 77 -12.76 -2.51 15.29
N PHE A 78 -12.45 -3.48 16.15
CA PHE A 78 -13.39 -4.51 16.59
C PHE A 78 -14.52 -3.89 17.40
N MET A 79 -14.20 -3.06 18.40
CA MET A 79 -15.20 -2.37 19.22
C MET A 79 -16.11 -1.45 18.40
N ILE A 80 -15.50 -0.74 17.43
CA ILE A 80 -16.25 0.10 16.51
C ILE A 80 -17.13 -0.77 15.59
N GLY A 81 -16.59 -1.86 15.05
CA GLY A 81 -17.30 -2.81 14.20
C GLY A 81 -18.55 -3.38 14.87
N GLU A 82 -18.43 -3.86 16.12
CA GLU A 82 -19.57 -4.34 16.93
C GLU A 82 -20.65 -3.27 17.09
N SER A 83 -20.24 -2.03 17.35
CA SER A 83 -21.18 -0.90 17.49
C SER A 83 -21.90 -0.56 16.18
N LEU A 84 -21.37 -1.00 15.04
CA LEU A 84 -21.85 -0.68 13.70
C LEU A 84 -22.57 -1.84 13.01
N VAL A 85 -22.65 -3.03 13.62
CA VAL A 85 -23.27 -4.24 13.03
C VAL A 85 -24.72 -3.99 12.55
N GLY A 86 -25.41 -2.97 13.07
CA GLY A 86 -26.76 -2.57 12.63
C GLY A 86 -26.84 -1.24 11.90
N TRP A 87 -25.74 -0.66 11.42
CA TRP A 87 -25.78 0.69 10.85
C TRP A 87 -26.49 0.74 9.50
N PHE A 88 -26.15 -0.19 8.59
CA PHE A 88 -26.88 -0.38 7.34
C PHE A 88 -27.75 -1.63 7.44
N VAL A 89 -29.05 -1.44 7.68
CA VAL A 89 -30.05 -2.50 7.69
C VAL A 89 -30.79 -2.48 6.35
N ALA A 90 -30.81 -3.62 5.64
CA ALA A 90 -31.71 -3.78 4.51
C ALA A 90 -33.14 -3.89 5.05
N GLN A 91 -34.05 -3.09 4.51
CA GLN A 91 -35.46 -3.23 4.87
C GLN A 91 -35.92 -4.64 4.51
N PRO A 92 -36.52 -5.39 5.44
CA PRO A 92 -37.02 -6.72 5.13
C PRO A 92 -38.11 -6.61 4.05
N PRO A 93 -38.18 -7.56 3.11
CA PRO A 93 -39.27 -7.59 2.15
C PRO A 93 -40.62 -7.62 2.88
N PRO A 94 -41.67 -7.01 2.30
CA PRO A 94 -43.01 -7.16 2.83
C PRO A 94 -43.37 -8.66 2.92
N PRO A 95 -44.06 -9.10 3.99
CA PRO A 95 -44.44 -10.50 4.13
C PRO A 95 -45.28 -10.93 2.92
N PRO A 96 -45.09 -12.17 2.43
CA PRO A 96 -45.89 -12.67 1.33
C PRO A 96 -47.38 -12.65 1.70
N PRO A 97 -48.29 -12.40 0.73
CA PRO A 97 -49.72 -12.43 1.00
C PRO A 97 -50.13 -13.79 1.57
N ALA A 98 -51.09 -13.79 2.49
CA ALA A 98 -51.54 -15.01 3.16
C ALA A 98 -51.93 -16.08 2.12
N GLY A 99 -51.27 -17.24 2.15
CA GLY A 99 -51.49 -18.35 1.21
C GLY A 99 -50.55 -18.40 0.01
N ALA A 100 -49.72 -17.38 -0.23
CA ALA A 100 -48.57 -17.54 -1.11
C ALA A 100 -47.55 -18.43 -0.41
N GLY A 101 -47.13 -19.52 -1.07
CA GLY A 101 -46.09 -20.42 -0.56
C GLY A 101 -44.75 -19.69 -0.34
N PRO A 102 -43.69 -20.42 0.07
CA PRO A 102 -42.37 -19.85 0.27
C PRO A 102 -41.93 -19.10 -0.99
N SER A 103 -42.02 -17.77 -0.94
CA SER A 103 -41.57 -16.90 -2.01
C SER A 103 -40.06 -16.80 -1.83
N GLY A 104 -39.29 -17.30 -2.79
CA GLY A 104 -37.86 -17.02 -2.81
C GLY A 104 -37.64 -15.50 -2.74
N LEU A 105 -36.51 -15.08 -2.14
CA LEU A 105 -36.11 -13.67 -2.14
C LEU A 105 -36.11 -13.15 -3.58
N SER A 106 -36.73 -11.99 -3.82
CA SER A 106 -36.68 -11.37 -5.13
C SER A 106 -35.26 -10.88 -5.43
N GLU A 107 -34.95 -10.66 -6.71
CA GLU A 107 -33.67 -10.04 -7.10
C GLU A 107 -33.50 -8.64 -6.46
N ALA A 108 -34.59 -7.92 -6.25
CA ALA A 108 -34.59 -6.64 -5.55
C ALA A 108 -34.18 -6.78 -4.07
N ASP A 109 -34.68 -7.80 -3.38
CA ASP A 109 -34.33 -8.05 -1.97
C ASP A 109 -32.85 -8.45 -1.85
N TYR A 110 -32.36 -9.22 -2.82
CA TYR A 110 -30.98 -9.64 -2.87
C TYR A 110 -30.01 -8.47 -3.08
N THR A 111 -30.33 -7.59 -4.03
CA THR A 111 -29.51 -6.40 -4.31
C THR A 111 -29.52 -5.41 -3.14
N ALA A 112 -30.68 -5.21 -2.48
CA ALA A 112 -30.78 -4.38 -1.28
C ALA A 112 -29.93 -4.94 -0.12
N THR A 113 -30.02 -6.25 0.13
CA THR A 113 -29.23 -6.93 1.16
C THR A 113 -27.73 -6.86 0.88
N THR A 114 -27.33 -7.14 -0.37
CA THR A 114 -25.94 -7.05 -0.79
C THR A 114 -25.40 -5.64 -0.62
N ARG A 115 -26.18 -4.60 -0.96
CA ARG A 115 -25.78 -3.20 -0.81
C ARG A 115 -25.56 -2.83 0.66
N ALA A 116 -26.44 -3.26 1.55
CA ALA A 116 -26.29 -3.05 3.00
C ALA A 116 -25.03 -3.75 3.54
N LEU A 117 -24.80 -5.01 3.15
CA LEU A 117 -23.60 -5.77 3.51
C LEU A 117 -22.32 -5.10 3.02
N VAL A 118 -22.29 -4.65 1.76
CA VAL A 118 -21.14 -3.92 1.20
C VAL A 118 -20.89 -2.63 1.99
N GLY A 119 -21.94 -1.89 2.36
CA GLY A 119 -21.84 -0.67 3.15
C GLY A 119 -21.24 -0.92 4.55
N ASN A 120 -21.77 -1.91 5.29
CA ASN A 120 -21.27 -2.27 6.61
C ASN A 120 -19.81 -2.75 6.53
N ALA A 121 -19.49 -3.62 5.57
CA ALA A 121 -18.14 -4.13 5.37
C ALA A 121 -17.16 -3.00 5.01
N ALA A 122 -17.51 -2.15 4.03
CA ALA A 122 -16.67 -1.05 3.61
C ALA A 122 -16.36 -0.09 4.76
N LEU A 123 -17.35 0.20 5.61
CA LEU A 123 -17.19 1.08 6.76
C LEU A 123 -16.31 0.42 7.84
N ALA A 124 -16.54 -0.85 8.17
CA ALA A 124 -15.75 -1.60 9.15
C ALA A 124 -14.28 -1.76 8.71
N PHE A 125 -14.04 -2.29 7.49
CA PHE A 125 -12.69 -2.49 6.97
C PHE A 125 -11.99 -1.16 6.62
N GLY A 126 -12.74 -0.13 6.22
CA GLY A 126 -12.22 1.22 6.04
C GLY A 126 -11.72 1.82 7.35
N LEU A 127 -12.48 1.69 8.44
CA LEU A 127 -12.06 2.16 9.76
C LEU A 127 -10.86 1.37 10.30
N LEU A 128 -10.86 0.05 10.18
CA LEU A 128 -9.70 -0.79 10.53
C LEU A 128 -8.46 -0.35 9.74
N GLY A 129 -8.56 -0.26 8.42
CA GLY A 129 -7.46 0.15 7.55
C GLY A 129 -6.97 1.55 7.88
N GLY A 130 -7.88 2.48 8.15
CA GLY A 130 -7.56 3.85 8.53
C GLY A 130 -6.84 3.96 9.87
N LEU A 131 -7.33 3.28 10.91
CA LEU A 131 -6.69 3.25 12.22
C LEU A 131 -5.30 2.60 12.15
N LEU A 132 -5.20 1.49 11.42
CA LEU A 132 -3.93 0.79 11.21
C LEU A 132 -2.93 1.70 10.49
N GLY A 133 -3.34 2.30 9.37
CA GLY A 133 -2.53 3.24 8.61
C GLY A 133 -2.11 4.47 9.41
N LEU A 134 -3.00 4.99 10.27
CA LEU A 134 -2.70 6.09 11.19
C LEU A 134 -1.59 5.72 12.16
N LEU A 135 -1.70 4.59 12.84
CA LEU A 135 -0.74 4.16 13.85
C LEU A 135 0.62 3.79 13.23
N LEU A 136 0.62 3.12 12.08
CA LEU A 136 1.85 2.82 11.33
C LEU A 136 2.52 4.10 10.80
N GLY A 137 1.75 5.04 10.27
CA GLY A 137 2.26 6.33 9.80
C GLY A 137 2.83 7.16 10.95
N ALA A 138 2.13 7.22 12.08
CA ALA A 138 2.60 7.88 13.28
C ALA A 138 3.89 7.25 13.83
N ALA A 139 3.94 5.91 13.91
CA ALA A 139 5.15 5.18 14.31
C ALA A 139 6.34 5.48 13.38
N GLY A 140 6.11 5.54 12.07
CA GLY A 140 7.12 5.93 11.09
C GLY A 140 7.62 7.37 11.23
N GLY A 141 6.74 8.31 11.59
CA GLY A 141 7.14 9.71 11.81
C GLY A 141 7.82 9.95 13.16
N MET A 142 7.49 9.17 14.19
CA MET A 142 8.18 9.23 15.50
C MET A 142 9.66 8.87 15.40
N VAL A 143 10.05 8.04 14.43
CA VAL A 143 11.46 7.74 14.13
C VAL A 143 12.26 9.00 13.75
N ARG A 144 11.61 10.02 13.17
CA ARG A 144 12.25 11.30 12.81
C ARG A 144 12.12 12.38 13.89
N SER A 145 11.74 12.02 15.12
CA SER A 145 11.58 12.90 16.30
C SER A 145 10.72 14.16 16.10
N SER A 146 9.91 14.23 15.03
CA SER A 146 9.08 15.39 14.71
C SER A 146 7.60 15.03 14.80
N LEU A 147 6.90 15.62 15.79
CA LEU A 147 5.47 15.44 16.00
C LEU A 147 4.66 15.82 14.75
N ARG A 148 5.03 16.91 14.07
CA ARG A 148 4.38 17.34 12.82
C ARG A 148 4.52 16.27 11.73
N SER A 149 5.68 15.63 11.64
CA SER A 149 5.91 14.56 10.68
C SER A 149 5.10 13.30 11.04
N ALA A 150 4.97 12.98 12.33
CA ALA A 150 4.17 11.85 12.81
C ALA A 150 2.68 12.04 12.51
N VAL A 151 2.14 13.23 12.78
CA VAL A 151 0.74 13.55 12.46
C VAL A 151 0.51 13.53 10.95
N GLY A 152 1.38 14.17 10.16
CA GLY A 152 1.26 14.18 8.70
C GLY A 152 1.33 12.78 8.09
N ALA A 153 2.31 11.97 8.50
CA ALA A 153 2.45 10.59 8.03
C ALA A 153 1.29 9.70 8.50
N GLY A 154 0.81 9.89 9.73
CA GLY A 154 -0.36 9.21 10.27
C GLY A 154 -1.62 9.51 9.46
N LEU A 155 -1.92 10.78 9.17
CA LEU A 155 -3.09 11.16 8.37
C LEU A 155 -3.03 10.60 6.95
N ILE A 156 -1.87 10.68 6.28
CA ILE A 156 -1.68 10.09 4.95
C ILE A 156 -1.89 8.56 5.01
N GLY A 157 -1.30 7.91 6.02
CA GLY A 157 -1.47 6.47 6.24
C GLY A 157 -2.93 6.10 6.49
N ALA A 158 -3.66 6.90 7.27
CA ALA A 158 -5.07 6.70 7.56
C ALA A 158 -5.93 6.77 6.30
N LEU A 159 -5.72 7.79 5.46
CA LEU A 159 -6.45 7.94 4.20
C LEU A 159 -6.19 6.77 3.26
N LEU A 160 -4.91 6.38 3.10
CA LEU A 160 -4.52 5.26 2.23
C LEU A 160 -5.07 3.92 2.76
N GLY A 161 -4.99 3.70 4.07
CA GLY A 161 -5.49 2.49 4.70
C GLY A 161 -7.01 2.38 4.62
N ALA A 162 -7.73 3.48 4.84
CA ALA A 162 -9.18 3.53 4.71
C ALA A 162 -9.62 3.28 3.27
N ALA A 163 -8.98 3.95 2.30
CA ALA A 163 -9.25 3.74 0.88
C ALA A 163 -9.00 2.27 0.46
N ALA A 164 -7.93 1.65 0.96
CA ALA A 164 -7.65 0.25 0.72
C ALA A 164 -8.71 -0.69 1.32
N GLY A 165 -9.14 -0.44 2.57
CA GLY A 165 -10.18 -1.24 3.24
C GLY A 165 -11.55 -1.13 2.56
N VAL A 166 -11.95 0.08 2.17
CA VAL A 166 -13.18 0.33 1.41
C VAL A 166 -13.11 -0.35 0.04
N GLY A 167 -12.01 -0.16 -0.70
CA GLY A 167 -11.81 -0.74 -2.02
C GLY A 167 -11.83 -2.28 -2.00
N ALA A 168 -11.17 -2.89 -1.01
CA ALA A 168 -11.20 -4.34 -0.82
C ALA A 168 -12.62 -4.84 -0.55
N SER A 169 -13.38 -4.17 0.31
CA SER A 169 -14.76 -4.55 0.64
C SER A 169 -15.69 -4.43 -0.56
N ALA A 170 -15.56 -3.33 -1.32
CA ALA A 170 -16.33 -3.10 -2.52
C ALA A 170 -16.04 -4.12 -3.64
N ALA A 171 -14.83 -4.67 -3.69
CA ALA A 171 -14.47 -5.72 -4.65
C ALA A 171 -14.89 -7.12 -4.20
N VAL A 172 -14.62 -7.46 -2.94
CA VAL A 172 -14.78 -8.82 -2.41
C VAL A 172 -16.24 -9.15 -2.14
N VAL A 173 -16.98 -8.28 -1.44
CA VAL A 173 -18.34 -8.61 -0.97
C VAL A 173 -19.31 -8.89 -2.13
N PRO A 174 -19.39 -8.08 -3.20
CA PRO A 174 -20.29 -8.38 -4.32
C PRO A 174 -19.87 -9.62 -5.12
N THR A 175 -18.59 -9.96 -5.10
CA THR A 175 -18.05 -11.15 -5.77
C THR A 175 -18.43 -12.40 -4.99
N TYR A 176 -18.23 -12.36 -3.68
CA TYR A 176 -18.60 -13.42 -2.76
C TYR A 176 -20.11 -13.66 -2.73
N ALA A 177 -20.92 -12.60 -2.70
CA ALA A 177 -22.38 -12.68 -2.84
C ALA A 177 -22.79 -13.38 -4.15
N ARG A 178 -22.16 -13.06 -5.28
CA ARG A 178 -22.45 -13.73 -6.56
C ARG A 178 -22.09 -15.22 -6.56
N ILE A 179 -21.08 -15.61 -5.79
CA ILE A 179 -20.64 -17.00 -5.71
C ILE A 179 -21.56 -17.81 -4.78
N LEU A 180 -21.81 -17.31 -3.56
CA LEU A 180 -22.64 -18.01 -2.57
C LEU A 180 -24.10 -18.23 -3.00
N ASN A 181 -24.62 -17.42 -3.92
CA ASN A 181 -25.95 -17.65 -4.50
C ASN A 181 -26.04 -18.93 -5.34
N ARG A 182 -24.94 -19.67 -5.52
CA ARG A 182 -24.96 -20.98 -6.15
C ARG A 182 -25.22 -22.05 -5.09
N PRO A 183 -26.27 -22.87 -5.24
CA PRO A 183 -26.67 -23.86 -4.23
C PRO A 183 -25.55 -24.85 -3.86
N ASP A 184 -24.61 -25.09 -4.78
CA ASP A 184 -23.53 -26.07 -4.59
C ASP A 184 -22.30 -25.51 -3.84
N THR A 185 -22.33 -24.26 -3.36
CA THR A 185 -21.12 -23.57 -2.84
C THR A 185 -21.08 -23.35 -1.33
N MET A 186 -22.10 -23.78 -0.58
CA MET A 186 -22.17 -23.56 0.87
C MET A 186 -21.01 -24.22 1.65
N ASP A 187 -20.45 -25.32 1.14
CA ASP A 187 -19.32 -26.01 1.78
C ASP A 187 -18.00 -25.22 1.73
N PHE A 188 -17.91 -24.19 0.87
CA PHE A 188 -16.68 -23.43 0.65
C PHE A 188 -16.63 -22.09 1.39
N ASP A 189 -17.60 -21.82 2.27
CA ASP A 189 -17.72 -20.53 2.93
C ASP A 189 -16.44 -20.13 3.69
N LEU A 190 -15.90 -21.06 4.48
CA LEU A 190 -14.64 -20.87 5.20
C LEU A 190 -13.45 -20.63 4.26
N ALA A 191 -13.37 -21.38 3.16
CA ALA A 191 -12.29 -21.22 2.18
C ALA A 191 -12.33 -19.84 1.55
N TYR A 192 -13.52 -19.32 1.23
CA TYR A 192 -13.70 -17.97 0.72
C TYR A 192 -13.34 -16.90 1.75
N ALA A 193 -13.72 -17.06 3.01
CA ALA A 193 -13.33 -16.15 4.08
C ALA A 193 -11.81 -16.08 4.22
N VAL A 194 -11.11 -17.23 4.18
CA VAL A 194 -9.65 -17.30 4.23
C VAL A 194 -9.01 -16.65 3.01
N VAL A 195 -9.53 -16.88 1.80
CA VAL A 195 -9.01 -16.27 0.57
C VAL A 195 -9.23 -14.76 0.56
N ALA A 196 -10.40 -14.29 0.97
CA ALA A 196 -10.71 -12.87 1.11
C ALA A 196 -9.76 -12.20 2.10
N LEU A 197 -9.56 -12.82 3.27
CA LEU A 197 -8.60 -12.35 4.26
C LEU A 197 -7.18 -12.33 3.68
N GLY A 198 -6.73 -13.43 3.07
CA GLY A 198 -5.43 -13.54 2.44
C GLY A 198 -5.20 -12.49 1.34
N ALA A 199 -6.20 -12.18 0.53
CA ALA A 199 -6.14 -11.14 -0.49
C ALA A 199 -5.99 -9.74 0.13
N ILE A 200 -6.73 -9.47 1.20
CA ILE A 200 -6.60 -8.22 1.97
C ILE A 200 -5.19 -8.10 2.54
N TRP A 201 -4.65 -9.13 3.19
CA TRP A 201 -3.29 -9.10 3.76
C TRP A 201 -2.19 -9.06 2.69
N GLY A 202 -2.36 -9.79 1.58
CA GLY A 202 -1.41 -9.85 0.48
C GLY A 202 -1.21 -8.51 -0.22
N ALA A 203 -2.25 -7.67 -0.29
CA ALA A 203 -2.15 -6.32 -0.85
C ALA A 203 -1.20 -5.39 -0.08
N TRP A 204 -0.87 -5.71 1.18
CA TRP A 204 -0.04 -4.87 2.05
C TRP A 204 1.45 -5.26 1.99
N GLY A 205 1.78 -6.52 1.68
CA GLY A 205 3.14 -7.06 1.69
C GLY A 205 4.17 -6.39 0.77
N PRO A 206 3.89 -6.15 -0.54
CA PRO A 206 4.94 -5.77 -1.49
C PRO A 206 5.35 -4.29 -1.46
N ARG A 207 4.77 -3.45 -0.58
CA ARG A 207 5.16 -2.04 -0.43
C ARG A 207 6.22 -1.80 0.65
N ALA A 208 6.40 -2.73 1.59
CA ALA A 208 7.43 -2.61 2.63
C ALA A 208 8.85 -2.90 2.12
N GLY A 209 9.01 -3.78 1.13
CA GLY A 209 10.33 -4.22 0.68
C GLY A 209 11.11 -3.23 -0.21
N ARG A 210 10.44 -2.32 -0.93
CA ARG A 210 11.11 -1.52 -1.97
C ARG A 210 11.77 -0.24 -1.49
N ARG A 211 11.48 0.25 -0.28
CA ARG A 211 12.09 1.47 0.25
C ARG A 211 13.30 1.24 1.17
N SER A 212 13.56 0.00 1.58
CA SER A 212 14.74 -0.30 2.42
C SER A 212 16.03 -0.50 1.61
N GLY A 213 15.95 -0.55 0.27
CA GLY A 213 17.11 -0.79 -0.59
C GLY A 213 17.90 0.46 -1.01
N SER A 214 17.29 1.65 -1.04
CA SER A 214 17.93 2.85 -1.63
C SER A 214 18.48 3.87 -0.63
N GLY A 215 18.45 3.59 0.68
CA GLY A 215 18.82 4.55 1.73
C GLY A 215 19.86 4.04 2.74
N TRP A 216 20.42 2.84 2.54
CA TRP A 216 21.51 2.30 3.37
C TRP A 216 22.88 2.43 2.70
N GLY A 217 22.96 3.18 1.59
CA GLY A 217 24.19 3.53 0.88
C GLY A 217 24.18 4.98 0.43
N ALA A 218 24.27 5.91 1.37
CA ALA A 218 24.76 7.28 1.19
C ALA A 218 25.26 7.78 2.55
#